data_AF-A0A7X7QGN4-F1
#
_entry.id   AF-A0A7X7QGN4-F1
#
_cell.length_a   1.000
_cell.length_b   1.000
_cell.length_c   1.000
_cell.angle_alpha   90.00
_cell.angle_beta   90.00
_cell.angle_gamma   90.00
#
_symmetry.space_group_name_H-M   'P 1'
#
loop_
_entity.id
_entity.type
_entity.pdbx_description
1 polymer ?
#
loop_
_entity_poly.entity_id
_entity_poly.type
_entity_poly.pdbx_seq_one_letter_code
_entity_poly.pdbx_strand_id
1 'polypeptide(L)'
;MISPHVEAEIRRLLAETDFGFRAIAALTGVSRGTVGAINSGKRVARPERREEAEQPSGPPRRCPGCGGMVLMPCLLCAVRGARAGRRRAFPALRNNAATAVGLDLRPEHRQRYLQVSHWRRTHNGQPFLGADDE
;
A
#
# COMPACT_ATOMS: atom_id res chain seq x y z
N MET A 1 6.26 -12.39 -13.68
CA MET A 1 6.57 -12.77 -12.28
C MET A 1 7.47 -13.99 -12.35
N ILE A 2 8.62 -14.02 -11.67
CA ILE A 2 9.54 -15.19 -11.70
C ILE A 2 9.35 -16.03 -10.43
N SER A 3 9.52 -17.34 -10.55
CA SER A 3 9.43 -18.31 -9.45
C SER A 3 10.59 -18.13 -8.45
N PRO A 4 10.39 -18.45 -7.16
CA PRO A 4 11.48 -18.48 -6.16
C PRO A 4 12.66 -19.35 -6.60
N HIS A 5 12.41 -20.47 -7.26
CA HIS A 5 13.48 -21.34 -7.79
C HIS A 5 14.32 -20.65 -8.85
N VAL A 6 13.69 -19.88 -9.75
CA VAL A 6 14.39 -19.12 -10.79
C VAL A 6 15.21 -17.98 -10.16
N GLU A 7 14.68 -17.34 -9.11
CA GLU A 7 15.40 -16.30 -8.38
C GLU A 7 16.63 -16.86 -7.63
N ALA A 8 16.51 -18.04 -7.03
CA ALA A 8 17.63 -18.74 -6.40
C ALA A 8 18.72 -19.10 -7.41
N GLU A 9 18.34 -19.60 -8.58
CA GLU A 9 19.29 -19.93 -9.65
C GLU A 9 20.00 -18.69 -10.20
N ILE A 10 19.30 -17.57 -10.35
CA ILE A 10 19.93 -16.28 -10.71
C ILE A 10 20.95 -15.86 -9.64
N ARG A 11 20.64 -16.01 -8.34
CA ARG A 11 21.60 -15.71 -7.26
C ARG A 11 22.84 -16.60 -7.32
N ARG A 12 22.66 -17.90 -7.61
CA ARG A 12 23.78 -18.83 -7.80
C ARG A 12 24.68 -18.38 -8.94
N LEU A 13 24.10 -18.09 -10.11
CA LEU A 13 24.84 -17.64 -11.29
C LEU A 13 25.50 -16.26 -11.12
N LEU A 14 24.94 -15.38 -10.28
CA LEU A 14 25.56 -14.09 -9.93
C LEU A 14 26.75 -14.25 -8.98
N ALA A 15 26.79 -15.32 -8.18
CA ALA A 15 27.92 -15.64 -7.30
C ALA A 15 29.09 -16.26 -8.08
N GLU A 16 28.80 -16.91 -9.21
CA GLU A 16 29.80 -17.37 -10.17
C GLU A 16 30.29 -16.17 -11.02
N THR A 17 31.57 -15.82 -10.91
CA THR A 17 32.11 -14.57 -11.49
C THR A 17 32.16 -14.51 -13.02
N ASP A 18 31.88 -15.63 -13.69
CA ASP A 18 32.08 -15.80 -15.15
C ASP A 18 30.87 -15.34 -15.99
N PHE A 19 29.72 -15.07 -15.35
CA PHE A 19 28.49 -14.74 -16.08
C PHE A 19 28.10 -13.26 -15.95
N GLY A 20 28.16 -12.55 -17.07
CA GLY A 20 27.54 -11.22 -17.20
C GLY A 20 26.00 -11.32 -17.25
N PHE A 21 25.29 -10.22 -16.94
CA PHE A 21 23.82 -10.22 -16.87
C PHE A 21 23.12 -10.66 -18.15
N ARG A 22 23.74 -10.47 -19.33
CA ARG A 22 23.23 -10.97 -20.61
C ARG A 22 23.24 -12.49 -20.67
N ALA A 23 24.30 -13.13 -20.19
CA ALA A 23 24.42 -14.58 -20.15
C ALA A 23 23.42 -15.17 -19.16
N ILE A 24 23.32 -14.60 -17.96
CA ILE A 24 22.36 -15.03 -16.94
C ILE A 24 20.92 -14.91 -17.44
N ALA A 25 20.59 -13.80 -18.11
CA ALA A 25 19.27 -13.60 -18.71
C ALA A 25 18.92 -14.68 -19.75
N ALA A 26 19.90 -15.05 -20.60
CA ALA A 26 19.72 -16.10 -21.61
C ALA A 26 19.55 -17.49 -20.97
N LEU A 27 20.35 -17.80 -19.95
CA LEU A 27 20.31 -19.09 -19.25
C LEU A 27 19.03 -19.29 -18.44
N THR A 28 18.51 -18.24 -17.83
CA THR A 28 17.35 -18.32 -16.92
C THR A 28 16.02 -17.94 -17.57
N GLY A 29 16.04 -17.46 -18.82
CA GLY A 29 14.84 -17.00 -19.52
C GLY A 29 14.24 -15.72 -18.93
N VAL A 30 15.03 -14.95 -18.17
CA VAL A 30 14.58 -13.75 -17.43
C VAL A 30 15.17 -12.50 -18.06
N SER A 31 14.40 -11.39 -18.06
CA SER A 31 14.89 -10.13 -18.62
C SER A 31 16.14 -9.60 -17.89
N ARG A 32 17.05 -8.96 -18.65
CA ARG A 32 18.26 -8.30 -18.10
C ARG A 32 17.96 -7.32 -16.97
N GLY A 33 16.87 -6.57 -17.08
CA GLY A 33 16.44 -5.63 -16.03
C GLY A 33 16.03 -6.34 -14.74
N THR A 34 15.43 -7.53 -14.84
CA THR A 34 15.08 -8.35 -13.66
C THR A 34 16.33 -8.93 -12.99
N VAL A 35 17.31 -9.41 -13.77
CA VAL A 35 18.61 -9.85 -13.24
C VAL A 35 19.31 -8.71 -12.52
N GLY A 36 19.36 -7.51 -13.12
CA GLY A 36 19.92 -6.32 -12.49
C GLY A 36 19.19 -5.89 -11.21
N ALA A 37 17.86 -6.01 -11.17
CA ALA A 37 17.07 -5.73 -9.97
C ALA A 37 17.33 -6.73 -8.84
N ILE A 38 17.60 -8.00 -9.16
CA ILE A 38 18.00 -9.04 -8.19
C ILE A 38 19.41 -8.73 -7.66
N ASN A 39 20.38 -8.47 -8.55
CA ASN A 39 21.76 -8.18 -8.18
C ASN A 39 21.89 -6.93 -7.29
N SER A 40 21.11 -5.88 -7.59
CA SER A 40 21.12 -4.64 -6.81
C SER A 40 20.31 -4.69 -5.52
N GLY A 41 19.67 -5.83 -5.20
CA GLY A 41 18.79 -5.96 -4.02
C GLY A 41 17.51 -5.12 -4.09
N LYS A 42 17.27 -4.41 -5.21
CA LYS A 42 16.07 -3.57 -5.42
C LYS A 42 14.79 -4.39 -5.58
N ARG A 43 14.94 -5.68 -5.88
CA ARG A 43 13.82 -6.62 -5.87
C ARG A 43 13.47 -6.95 -4.41
N VAL A 44 12.41 -6.33 -3.90
CA VAL A 44 11.81 -6.72 -2.63
C VAL A 44 11.26 -8.13 -2.79
N ALA A 45 11.85 -9.09 -2.08
CA ALA A 45 11.29 -10.44 -1.99
C ALA A 45 9.83 -10.29 -1.54
N ARG A 46 8.91 -10.87 -2.31
CA ARG A 46 7.52 -10.90 -1.87
C ARG A 46 7.52 -11.55 -0.49
N PRO A 47 6.90 -10.95 0.54
CA PRO A 47 6.72 -11.66 1.79
C PRO A 47 6.07 -12.99 1.44
N GLU A 48 6.67 -14.09 1.87
CA GLU A 48 6.07 -15.42 1.75
C GLU A 48 4.61 -15.25 2.15
N ARG A 49 3.70 -15.68 1.28
CA ARG A 49 2.28 -15.62 1.57
C ARG A 49 2.13 -16.45 2.83
N ARG A 50 2.01 -15.78 3.98
CA ARG A 50 1.86 -16.40 5.30
C ARG A 50 0.90 -17.58 5.13
N GLU A 51 1.43 -18.77 5.32
CA GLU A 51 0.68 -20.00 5.19
C GLU A 51 -0.52 -19.94 6.15
N GLU A 52 -1.67 -20.35 5.61
CA GLU A 52 -2.92 -20.67 6.30
C GLU A 52 -3.46 -19.65 7.32
N ALA A 53 -4.03 -18.56 6.79
CA ALA A 53 -5.25 -18.09 7.44
C ALA A 53 -6.32 -19.18 7.27
N GLU A 54 -6.88 -19.69 8.37
CA GLU A 54 -7.98 -20.66 8.36
C GLU A 54 -9.05 -20.21 7.37
N GLN A 55 -9.26 -21.01 6.31
CA GLN A 55 -10.24 -20.68 5.30
C GLN A 55 -11.65 -20.85 5.89
N PRO A 56 -12.58 -19.90 5.65
CA PRO A 56 -13.93 -20.02 6.14
C PRO A 56 -14.59 -21.28 5.57
N SER A 57 -15.08 -22.15 6.44
CA SER A 57 -15.64 -23.44 6.05
C SER A 57 -16.85 -23.84 6.90
N GLY A 58 -17.53 -24.91 6.51
CA GLY A 58 -18.71 -25.43 7.19
C GLY A 58 -20.02 -24.72 6.81
N PRO A 59 -21.10 -24.90 7.60
CA PRO A 59 -22.38 -24.25 7.34
C PRO A 59 -22.36 -22.78 7.80
N PRO A 60 -23.11 -21.88 7.14
CA PRO A 60 -23.25 -20.48 7.57
C PRO A 60 -23.82 -20.38 9.00
N ARG A 61 -23.18 -19.58 9.85
CA ARG A 61 -23.60 -19.27 11.22
C ARG A 61 -23.63 -17.76 11.44
N ARG A 62 -24.44 -17.28 12.39
CA ARG A 62 -24.38 -15.88 12.81
C ARG A 62 -23.10 -15.65 13.61
N CYS A 63 -22.32 -14.65 13.21
CA CYS A 63 -21.10 -14.25 13.90
C CYS A 63 -21.43 -13.59 15.24
N PRO A 64 -20.82 -14.00 16.37
CA PRO A 64 -21.06 -13.38 17.67
C PRO A 64 -20.51 -11.94 17.78
N GLY A 65 -19.55 -11.56 16.92
CA GLY A 65 -18.95 -10.22 16.95
C GLY A 65 -19.72 -9.18 16.14
N CYS A 66 -20.20 -9.52 14.93
CA CYS A 66 -20.87 -8.57 14.04
C CYS A 66 -22.34 -8.90 13.71
N GLY A 67 -22.85 -10.05 14.16
CA GLY A 67 -24.22 -10.50 13.92
C GLY A 67 -24.52 -11.01 12.51
N GLY A 68 -23.58 -10.89 11.57
CA GLY A 68 -23.73 -11.31 10.18
C GLY A 68 -23.75 -12.83 10.00
N MET A 69 -24.53 -13.33 9.04
CA MET A 69 -24.51 -14.74 8.64
C MET A 69 -23.29 -14.99 7.75
N VAL A 70 -22.33 -15.79 8.23
CA VAL A 70 -21.03 -16.01 7.58
C VAL A 70 -20.56 -17.46 7.73
N LEU A 71 -19.65 -17.88 6.86
CA LEU A 71 -18.79 -19.03 7.14
C LEU A 71 -17.75 -18.64 8.19
N MET A 72 -17.49 -19.53 9.14
CA MET A 72 -16.53 -19.26 10.20
C MET A 72 -15.14 -19.71 9.77
N PRO A 73 -14.07 -18.95 10.10
CA PRO A 73 -14.07 -17.71 10.89
C PRO A 73 -14.57 -16.45 10.13
N CYS A 74 -15.12 -15.47 10.86
CA CYS A 74 -15.67 -14.25 10.26
C CYS A 74 -14.58 -13.32 9.70
N LEU A 75 -14.38 -13.36 8.38
CA LEU A 75 -13.42 -12.50 7.69
C LEU A 75 -13.70 -10.99 7.86
N LEU A 76 -14.97 -10.59 7.98
CA LEU A 76 -15.32 -9.18 8.19
C LEU A 76 -14.77 -8.67 9.54
N CYS A 77 -14.94 -9.44 10.61
CA CYS A 77 -14.38 -9.11 11.92
C CYS A 77 -12.86 -9.14 11.88
N ALA A 78 -12.24 -10.13 11.22
CA ALA A 78 -10.80 -10.20 11.06
C ALA A 78 -10.22 -8.96 10.35
N VAL A 79 -10.83 -8.54 9.24
CA VAL A 79 -10.41 -7.33 8.51
C VAL A 79 -10.62 -6.06 9.33
N ARG A 80 -11.74 -5.94 10.05
CA ARG A 80 -12.00 -4.79 10.94
C ARG A 80 -10.95 -4.70 12.06
N GLY A 81 -10.61 -5.82 12.70
CA GLY A 81 -9.53 -5.88 13.70
C GLY A 81 -8.17 -5.51 13.12
N ALA A 82 -7.80 -6.08 11.97
CA ALA A 82 -6.56 -5.74 11.28
C ALA A 82 -6.47 -4.26 10.88
N ARG A 83 -7.60 -3.66 10.45
CA ARG A 83 -7.67 -2.22 10.13
C ARG A 83 -7.57 -1.34 11.37
N ALA A 84 -8.15 -1.74 12.50
CA ALA A 84 -8.05 -0.99 13.75
C ALA A 84 -6.58 -0.87 14.22
N GLY A 85 -5.79 -1.94 14.08
CA GLY A 85 -4.35 -1.91 14.38
C GLY A 85 -3.52 -1.05 13.43
N ARG A 86 -3.86 -1.02 12.13
CA ARG A 86 -3.11 -0.23 11.11
C ARG A 86 -3.38 1.27 11.15
N ARG A 87 -4.48 1.73 11.76
CA ARG A 87 -4.80 3.17 11.86
C ARG A 87 -3.80 3.98 12.70
N ARG A 88 -2.90 3.32 13.44
CA ARG A 88 -1.86 3.98 14.26
C ARG A 88 -0.50 4.14 13.57
N ALA A 89 -0.29 3.52 12.41
CA ALA A 89 1.01 3.49 11.74
C ALA A 89 1.22 4.59 10.68
N PHE A 90 0.21 5.42 10.43
CA PHE A 90 0.42 6.67 9.72
C PHE A 90 0.49 7.77 10.78
N PRO A 91 1.70 8.25 11.18
CA PRO A 91 1.77 9.50 11.90
C PRO A 91 1.00 10.50 11.04
N ALA A 92 0.02 11.12 11.69
CA ALA A 92 -0.85 12.09 11.09
C ALA A 92 -0.03 13.02 10.16
N LEU A 93 -0.20 12.89 8.85
CA LEU A 93 -0.01 13.99 7.89
C LEU A 93 -1.11 15.06 8.11
N ARG A 94 -1.47 15.30 9.37
CA ARG A 94 -2.16 16.47 9.86
C ARG A 94 -1.00 17.32 10.34
N ASN A 95 -0.29 18.02 9.46
CA ASN A 95 -0.55 19.45 9.32
C ASN A 95 -0.03 20.07 8.01
N ASN A 96 0.39 19.30 7.00
CA ASN A 96 1.02 19.86 5.79
C ASN A 96 0.59 19.18 4.47
N ALA A 97 -0.70 18.84 4.32
CA ALA A 97 -1.19 18.23 3.08
C ALA A 97 -1.02 19.13 1.84
N ALA A 98 -1.01 20.46 2.01
CA ALA A 98 -0.73 21.39 0.91
C ALA A 98 0.74 21.33 0.45
N THR A 99 1.68 21.10 1.37
CA THR A 99 3.11 21.03 1.07
C THR A 99 3.52 19.68 0.50
N ALA A 100 2.81 18.60 0.85
CA ALA A 100 3.17 17.24 0.43
C ALA A 100 2.91 16.93 -1.05
N VAL A 101 2.04 17.69 -1.73
CA VAL A 101 1.71 17.47 -3.15
C VAL A 101 2.49 18.40 -4.08
N GLY A 102 3.32 19.31 -3.55
CA GLY A 102 4.09 20.26 -4.37
C GLY A 102 3.20 21.17 -5.24
N LEU A 103 1.96 21.41 -4.80
CA LEU A 103 1.01 22.26 -5.51
C LEU A 103 1.28 23.72 -5.16
N ASP A 104 1.93 24.44 -6.09
CA ASP A 104 2.08 25.89 -5.98
C ASP A 104 0.82 26.56 -6.53
N LEU A 105 -0.14 26.80 -5.63
CA LEU A 105 -1.38 27.50 -5.99
C LEU A 105 -1.08 28.97 -6.30
N ARG A 106 -1.70 29.49 -7.35
CA ARG A 106 -1.74 30.94 -7.61
C ARG A 106 -2.21 31.69 -6.35
N PRO A 107 -1.73 32.93 -6.10
CA PRO A 107 -2.03 33.67 -4.88
C PRO A 107 -3.54 33.76 -4.55
N GLU A 108 -4.38 34.02 -5.55
CA GLU A 108 -5.84 34.06 -5.44
C GLU A 108 -6.46 32.75 -4.91
N HIS A 109 -6.04 31.61 -5.46
CA HIS A 109 -6.52 30.29 -5.05
C HIS A 109 -5.98 29.86 -3.68
N ARG A 110 -4.76 30.30 -3.35
CA ARG A 110 -4.14 30.07 -2.04
C ARG A 110 -4.94 30.74 -0.94
N GLN A 111 -5.38 31.99 -1.14
CA GLN A 111 -6.21 32.72 -0.17
C GLN A 111 -7.54 32.01 0.09
N ARG A 112 -8.27 31.63 -0.98
CA ARG A 112 -9.52 30.87 -0.86
C ARG A 112 -9.34 29.54 -0.13
N TYR A 113 -8.26 28.81 -0.43
CA TYR A 113 -7.94 27.56 0.26
C TYR A 113 -7.71 27.78 1.77
N LEU A 114 -6.98 28.84 2.14
CA LEU A 114 -6.74 29.17 3.54
C LEU A 114 -8.03 29.54 4.28
N GLN A 115 -8.94 30.29 3.64
CA GLN A 115 -10.26 30.62 4.20
C GLN A 115 -11.09 29.36 4.47
N VAL A 116 -11.20 28.45 3.50
CA VAL A 116 -11.93 27.17 3.66
C VAL A 116 -11.29 26.31 4.76
N SER A 117 -9.97 26.26 4.83
CA SER A 117 -9.23 25.51 5.85
C SER A 117 -9.44 26.06 7.26
N HIS A 118 -9.48 27.39 7.40
CA HIS A 118 -9.80 28.05 8.66
C HIS A 118 -11.26 27.76 9.05
N TRP A 119 -12.20 27.91 8.12
CA TRP A 119 -13.61 27.65 8.34
C TRP A 119 -13.88 26.22 8.83
N ARG A 120 -13.31 25.21 8.17
CA ARG A 120 -13.46 23.80 8.58
C ARG A 120 -12.91 23.50 9.98
N ARG A 121 -11.95 24.28 10.47
CA ARG A 121 -11.41 24.15 11.83
C ARG A 121 -12.34 24.75 12.87
N THR A 122 -12.98 25.86 12.54
CA THR A 122 -13.85 26.60 13.47
C THR A 122 -15.30 26.13 13.43
N HIS A 123 -15.76 25.59 12.30
CA HIS A 123 -17.15 25.20 12.06
C HIS A 123 -17.23 23.68 11.85
N ASN A 124 -17.86 23.00 12.82
CA ASN A 124 -18.00 21.54 12.93
C ASN A 124 -18.89 20.95 11.80
N GLY A 125 -18.39 20.94 10.56
CA GLY A 125 -19.06 20.29 9.42
C GLY A 125 -20.07 21.16 8.66
N GLN A 126 -20.17 22.45 8.96
CA GLN A 126 -21.01 23.36 8.16
C GLN A 126 -20.34 23.71 6.82
N PRO A 127 -21.11 23.82 5.73
CA PRO A 127 -20.57 24.16 4.41
C PRO A 127 -20.01 25.59 4.40
N PHE A 128 -18.90 25.79 3.69
CA PHE A 128 -18.31 27.11 3.47
C PHE A 128 -19.08 27.81 2.35
N LEU A 129 -19.76 28.91 2.66
CA LEU A 129 -20.65 29.60 1.71
C LEU A 129 -19.93 30.63 0.82
N GLY A 130 -18.61 30.78 0.95
CA GLY A 130 -17.86 31.81 0.21
C GLY A 130 -18.11 33.21 0.79
N ALA A 131 -17.16 34.12 0.60
CA ALA A 131 -17.51 35.54 0.56
C ALA A 131 -17.97 35.77 -0.88
N ASP A 132 -19.21 36.24 -1.06
CA ASP A 132 -19.70 36.63 -2.37
C ASP A 132 -18.75 37.71 -2.92
N ASP A 133 -18.16 37.44 -4.08
CA ASP A 133 -17.34 38.39 -4.84
C ASP A 133 -18.30 39.49 -5.37
N GLU A 134 -18.26 40.67 -4.77
CA GLU A 134 -18.86 41.92 -5.29
C GLU A 134 -17.81 42.73 -6.07
#